data_AF-A0A151UH07-F1
#
_entry.id   AF-A0A151UH07-F1
#
_cell.length_a   1.000
_cell.length_b   1.000
_cell.length_c   1.000
_cell.angle_alpha   90.00
_cell.angle_beta   90.00
_cell.angle_gamma   90.00
#
_symmetry.space_group_name_H-M   'P 1'
#
loop_
_entity.id
_entity.type
_entity.pdbx_description
1 polymer ?
#
loop_
_entity_poly.entity_id
_entity_poly.type
_entity_poly.pdbx_seq_one_letter_code
_entity_poly.pdbx_strand_id
1 'polypeptide(L)' 'STKKREINWLFLLLSQMLGCCTLDQLRYFCKHAQVHRTGAKNRLLYHTYMNLLKQLVPEWFHA' A
#
# COMPACT_ATOMS: atom_id res chain seq x y z
N SER A 1 3.04 -32.55 5.46
CA SER A 1 3.53 -31.42 4.66
C SER A 1 3.03 -30.13 5.29
N THR A 2 3.84 -29.51 6.13
CA THR A 2 3.58 -28.16 6.65
C THR A 2 3.61 -27.24 5.45
N LYS A 3 2.43 -26.81 4.96
CA LYS A 3 2.34 -25.72 3.98
C LYS A 3 3.13 -24.56 4.58
N LYS A 4 4.35 -24.32 4.09
CA LYS A 4 5.06 -23.08 4.36
C LYS A 4 4.10 -22.00 3.92
N ARG A 5 3.53 -21.25 4.88
CA ARG A 5 2.81 -20.03 4.56
C ARG A 5 3.84 -19.14 3.89
N GLU A 6 3.77 -19.03 2.57
CA GLU A 6 4.61 -18.09 1.84
C GLU A 6 4.24 -16.70 2.33
N ILE A 7 5.16 -16.10 3.08
CA ILE A 7 5.02 -14.74 3.55
C ILE A 7 5.24 -13.85 2.34
N ASN A 8 4.28 -12.96 2.06
CA ASN A 8 4.51 -11.89 1.12
C ASN A 8 5.44 -10.86 1.79
N TRP A 9 6.76 -11.03 1.60
CA TRP A 9 7.79 -10.20 2.21
C TRP A 9 7.68 -8.73 1.80
N LEU A 10 7.24 -8.47 0.55
CA LEU A 10 6.99 -7.13 0.07
C LEU A 10 5.83 -6.47 0.83
N PHE A 11 4.74 -7.20 1.03
CA PHE A 11 3.63 -6.74 1.86
C PHE A 11 4.06 -6.45 3.29
N LEU A 12 4.86 -7.35 3.90
CA LEU A 12 5.36 -7.16 5.27
C LEU A 12 6.22 -5.90 5.40
N LEU A 13 7.16 -5.71 4.47
CA LEU A 13 8.07 -4.56 4.46
C LEU A 13 7.32 -3.24 4.25
N LEU A 14 6.45 -3.17 3.25
CA LEU A 14 5.65 -1.98 2.98
C LEU A 14 4.69 -1.67 4.13
N SER A 15 4.06 -2.68 4.72
CA SER A 15 3.10 -2.50 5.82
C SER A 15 3.77 -2.03 7.12
N GLN A 16 5.02 -2.43 7.40
CA GLN A 16 5.76 -1.91 8.56
C GLN A 16 5.99 -0.40 8.44
N MET A 17 6.40 0.08 7.26
CA MET A 17 6.62 1.51 7.04
C MET A 17 5.30 2.29 7.08
N LEU A 18 4.26 1.77 6.41
CA LEU A 18 2.94 2.39 6.36
C LEU A 18 2.18 2.36 7.70
N GLY A 19 2.41 1.34 8.52
CA GLY A 19 1.80 1.20 9.85
C GLY A 19 2.18 2.33 10.81
N CYS A 20 3.38 2.89 10.63
CA CYS A 20 3.88 4.04 11.38
C CYS A 20 3.41 5.39 10.85
N CYS A 21 2.80 5.45 9.66
CA CYS A 21 2.34 6.71 9.07
C CYS A 21 1.10 7.26 9.78
N THR A 22 1.07 8.58 9.97
CA THR A 22 -0.12 9.29 10.43
C THR A 22 -1.19 9.34 9.35
N LEU A 23 -2.44 9.61 9.74
CA LEU A 23 -3.55 9.76 8.80
C LEU A 23 -3.27 10.87 7.77
N ASP A 24 -2.58 11.95 8.17
CA ASP A 24 -2.24 13.06 7.29
C ASP A 24 -1.14 12.72 6.30
N GLN A 25 -0.13 11.95 6.71
CA GLN A 25 0.89 11.42 5.80
C GLN A 25 0.25 10.50 4.74
N LEU A 26 -0.65 9.59 5.17
CA LEU A 26 -1.37 8.72 4.24
C LEU A 26 -2.30 9.50 3.29
N ARG A 27 -2.95 10.56 3.77
CA ARG A 27 -3.73 11.49 2.93
C ARG A 27 -2.86 12.24 1.94
N TYR A 28 -1.66 12.64 2.34
CA TYR A 28 -0.70 13.31 1.46
C TYR A 28 -0.28 12.37 0.32
N PHE A 29 0.11 11.13 0.62
CA PHE A 29 0.40 10.13 -0.42
C PHE A 29 -0.76 9.95 -1.40
N CYS A 30 -1.98 9.77 -0.88
CA CYS A 30 -3.16 9.56 -1.73
C CYS A 30 -3.53 10.80 -2.57
N LYS A 31 -3.26 12.02 -2.09
CA LYS A 31 -3.46 13.27 -2.85
C LYS A 31 -2.61 13.28 -4.12
N HIS A 32 -1.37 12.81 -4.04
CA HIS A 32 -0.45 12.77 -5.18
C HIS A 32 -0.69 11.58 -6.12
N ALA A 33 -1.50 10.61 -5.69
CA ALA A 33 -1.88 9.44 -6.48
C ALA A 33 -3.29 9.52 -7.09
N GLN A 34 -3.94 10.69 -7.09
CA GLN A 34 -5.30 10.93 -7.63
C GLN A 34 -6.39 9.99 -7.06
N VAL A 35 -6.21 9.50 -5.83
CA VAL A 35 -7.19 8.62 -5.16
C VAL A 35 -8.25 9.46 -4.43
N HIS A 36 -9.53 9.13 -4.60
CA HIS A 36 -10.62 9.76 -3.86
C HIS A 36 -10.38 9.61 -2.34
N ARG A 37 -10.30 10.75 -1.64
CA ARG A 37 -9.96 10.80 -0.21
C ARG A 37 -11.13 10.24 0.59
N THR A 38 -11.09 8.95 0.92
CA THR A 38 -12.02 8.37 1.90
C THR A 38 -11.49 8.61 3.31
N GLY A 39 -12.36 8.91 4.28
CA GLY A 39 -11.95 9.22 5.66
C GLY A 39 -11.36 8.04 6.45
N ALA A 40 -11.51 6.80 5.97
CA ALA A 40 -11.07 5.60 6.70
C ALA A 40 -9.57 5.31 6.51
N LYS A 41 -8.82 5.20 7.63
CA LYS A 41 -7.38 4.89 7.65
C LYS A 41 -7.05 3.62 6.86
N ASN A 42 -7.85 2.57 6.98
CA ASN A 42 -7.63 1.29 6.29
C ASN A 42 -7.67 1.42 4.77
N ARG A 43 -8.57 2.26 4.22
CA ARG A 43 -8.62 2.52 2.77
C ARG A 43 -7.40 3.32 2.32
N LEU A 44 -7.01 4.34 3.09
CA LEU A 44 -5.82 5.13 2.77
C LEU A 44 -4.55 4.27 2.79
N LEU A 45 -4.42 3.35 3.75
CA LEU A 45 -3.33 2.37 3.80
C LEU A 45 -3.31 1.48 2.56
N TYR A 46 -4.45 0.89 2.20
CA TYR A 46 -4.57 0.05 1.01
C TYR A 46 -4.21 0.80 -0.28
N HIS A 47 -4.73 2.01 -0.45
CA HIS A 47 -4.43 2.83 -1.61
C HIS A 47 -2.96 3.26 -1.66
N THR A 48 -2.35 3.58 -0.51
CA THR A 48 -0.92 3.91 -0.46
C THR A 48 -0.08 2.69 -0.84
N TYR A 49 -0.40 1.51 -0.29
CA TYR A 49 0.24 0.24 -0.65
C TYR A 49 0.16 -0.05 -2.15
N MET A 50 -1.04 0.04 -2.75
CA MET A 50 -1.23 -0.25 -4.17
C MET A 50 -0.50 0.73 -5.08
N ASN A 51 -0.40 2.00 -4.70
CA ASN A 51 0.36 2.97 -5.47
C ASN A 51 1.87 2.73 -5.39
N LEU A 52 2.39 2.37 -4.22
CA LEU A 52 3.81 1.98 -4.09
C LEU A 52 4.10 0.72 -4.91
N LEU A 53 3.20 -0.27 -4.89
CA LEU A 53 3.34 -1.48 -5.68
C LEU A 53 3.33 -1.19 -7.19
N LYS A 54 2.47 -0.28 -7.67
CA LYS A 54 2.45 0.21 -9.05
C LYS A 54 3.75 0.90 -9.47
N GLN A 55 4.37 1.67 -8.57
CA GLN A 55 5.65 2.32 -8.85
C GLN A 55 6.81 1.32 -8.90
N LEU A 56 6.75 0.28 -8.07
CA LEU A 56 7.80 -0.74 -7.98
C LEU A 56 7.74 -1.73 -9.15
N VAL A 57 6.54 -2.10 -9.57
CA VAL A 57 6.29 -3.15 -10.56
C VAL A 57 5.19 -2.70 -11.53
N PRO A 58 5.45 -1.66 -12.36
CA PRO A 58 4.42 -1.08 -13.22
C PRO A 58 3.80 -2.07 -14.21
N GLU A 59 4.59 -3.03 -14.70
CA GLU A 59 4.17 -4.08 -15.64
C GLU A 59 3.03 -4.97 -15.13
N TRP A 60 2.83 -5.09 -13.81
CA TRP A 60 1.69 -5.84 -13.25
C TRP A 60 0.35 -5.13 -13.43
N PHE A 61 0.38 -3.85 -13.78
CA PHE A 61 -0.81 -2.98 -13.83
C PHE A 61 -1.07 -2.43 -15.23
N HIS A 62 -0.22 -2.77 -16.20
CA HIS A 62 -0.44 -2.50 -17.61
C HIS A 62 -1.03 -3.77 -18.25
N ALA A 63 -2.32 -3.73 -18.60
CA ALA A 63 -2.98 -4.66 -19.50
C ALA A 63 -3.36 -3.92 -20.78
#